data_AF-A0A2N6KA12-F1
#
_entry.id   AF-A0A2N6KA12-F1
#
_cell.length_a   1.000
_cell.length_b   1.000
_cell.length_c   1.000
_cell.angle_alpha   90.00
_cell.angle_beta   90.00
_cell.angle_gamma   90.00
#
_symmetry.space_group_name_H-M   'P 1'
#
loop_
_entity.id
_entity.type
_entity.pdbx_description
1 polymer ?
#
loop_
_entity_poly.entity_id
_entity_poly.type
_entity_poly.pdbx_seq_one_letter_code
_entity_poly.pdbx_strand_id
1 'polypeptide(L)' 'MSSLSCLSLTSRGLLNLVYARQIQFRKLHKNNQRRFACRITWSNGDKDVFLGNDAQAIAQKLRQIK' A
#
# COMPACT_ATOMS: atom_id res chain seq x y z
N MET A 1 12.91 -6.69 19.40
CA MET A 1 12.65 -5.66 18.37
C MET A 1 11.92 -6.34 17.23
N SER A 2 10.60 -6.24 17.20
CA SER A 2 9.77 -7.05 16.30
C SER A 2 9.74 -6.43 14.90
N SER A 3 10.42 -7.08 13.96
CA SER A 3 10.55 -6.70 12.55
C SER A 3 9.19 -6.76 11.82
N LEU A 4 8.37 -5.73 11.98
CA LEU A 4 7.02 -5.63 11.40
C LEU A 4 6.99 -4.77 10.13
N SER A 5 7.69 -5.18 9.06
CA SER A 5 7.69 -4.41 7.80
C SER A 5 7.19 -5.16 6.57
N CYS A 6 6.89 -6.46 6.67
CA CYS A 6 6.44 -7.25 5.52
C CYS A 6 4.91 -7.41 5.52
N LEU A 7 4.23 -6.80 4.54
CA LEU A 7 2.82 -7.01 4.27
C LEU A 7 2.64 -8.13 3.26
N SER A 8 1.82 -9.14 3.56
CA SER A 8 1.39 -10.08 2.51
C SER A 8 0.26 -9.44 1.69
N LEU A 9 0.54 -9.15 0.43
CA LEU A 9 -0.42 -8.71 -0.57
C LEU A 9 -0.87 -9.90 -1.40
N THR A 10 -2.17 -10.01 -1.60
CA THR A 10 -2.76 -11.15 -2.32
C THR A 10 -2.32 -11.20 -3.78
N SER A 11 -2.05 -10.06 -4.40
CA SER A 11 -1.66 -9.99 -5.82
C SER A 11 -0.15 -9.98 -6.08
N ARG A 12 0.68 -9.63 -5.09
CA ARG A 12 2.14 -9.42 -5.29
C ARG A 12 3.03 -10.09 -4.24
N GLY A 13 2.48 -10.92 -3.36
CA GLY A 13 3.25 -11.61 -2.32
C GLY A 13 3.69 -10.66 -1.21
N LEU A 14 4.90 -10.83 -0.68
CA LEU A 14 5.40 -10.03 0.45
C LEU A 14 5.92 -8.65 -0.01
N LEU A 15 5.34 -7.60 0.54
CA LEU A 15 5.72 -6.22 0.33
C LEU A 15 6.50 -5.69 1.54
N ASN A 16 7.76 -5.33 1.35
CA ASN A 16 8.58 -4.76 2.41
C ASN A 16 8.46 -3.23 2.44
N LEU A 17 7.85 -2.69 3.50
CA LEU A 17 7.66 -1.25 3.70
C LEU A 17 8.88 -0.54 4.31
N VAL A 18 9.97 -1.23 4.65
CA VAL A 18 11.19 -0.57 5.23
C VAL A 18 11.70 0.56 4.32
N TYR A 19 11.60 0.38 3.00
CA TYR A 19 12.07 1.35 2.02
C TYR A 19 10.94 2.25 1.49
N ALA A 20 9.74 2.20 2.08
CA ALA A 20 8.65 3.07 1.69
C ALA A 20 8.87 4.47 2.28
N ARG A 21 9.13 5.44 1.41
CA ARG A 21 9.34 6.84 1.81
C ARG A 21 8.02 7.56 2.04
N GLN A 22 7.04 7.30 1.18
CA GLN A 22 5.73 7.93 1.27
C GLN A 22 4.63 6.98 0.80
N ILE A 23 3.57 6.88 1.60
CA ILE A 23 2.38 6.10 1.28
C ILE A 23 1.19 7.04 1.20
N GLN A 24 0.52 7.07 0.05
CA GLN A 24 -0.62 7.92 -0.22
C GLN A 24 -1.84 7.09 -0.56
N PHE A 25 -2.94 7.31 0.17
CA PHE A 25 -4.23 6.70 -0.12
C PHE A 25 -5.12 7.67 -0.88
N ARG A 26 -5.73 7.20 -1.96
CA ARG A 26 -6.66 7.99 -2.76
C ARG A 26 -7.83 7.13 -3.22
N LYS A 27 -9.02 7.73 -3.27
CA LYS A 27 -10.19 7.13 -3.94
C LYS A 27 -10.16 7.58 -5.39
N LEU A 28 -10.00 6.64 -6.31
CA LEU A 28 -10.10 6.89 -7.74
C LEU A 28 -11.54 6.65 -8.18
N HIS A 29 -12.11 7.59 -8.93
CA HIS A 29 -13.38 7.39 -9.62
C HIS A 29 -13.05 7.04 -11.08
N LYS A 30 -13.23 5.77 -11.46
CA LYS A 30 -13.06 5.32 -12.85
C LYS A 30 -14.30 4.51 -13.24
N ASN A 31 -14.94 4.84 -14.37
CA ASN A 31 -16.16 4.18 -14.86
C ASN A 31 -17.26 4.03 -13.79
N ASN A 32 -17.62 5.13 -13.10
CA ASN A 32 -18.65 5.13 -12.05
C ASN A 32 -18.40 4.21 -10.84
N GLN A 33 -17.21 3.60 -10.75
CA GLN A 33 -16.79 2.78 -9.62
C GLN A 33 -15.76 3.52 -8.76
N ARG A 34 -16.03 3.61 -7.46
CA ARG A 34 -15.07 4.08 -6.46
C ARG A 34 -14.05 2.99 -6.22
N ARG A 35 -12.84 3.14 -6.75
CA ARG A 35 -11.73 2.22 -6.48
C ARG A 35 -10.79 2.85 -5.47
N PHE A 36 -10.60 2.16 -4.35
CA PHE A 36 -9.58 2.55 -3.38
C PHE A 36 -8.20 2.25 -3.97
N ALA A 37 -7.27 3.20 -3.88
CA ALA A 37 -5.95 3.08 -4.43
C ALA A 37 -4.91 3.53 -3.40
N CYS A 38 -3.79 2.84 -3.38
CA CYS A 38 -2.63 3.16 -2.58
C CYS A 38 -1.45 3.39 -3.53
N ARG A 39 -0.75 4.52 -3.37
CA ARG A 39 0.48 4.82 -4.09
C ARG A 39 1.62 4.81 -3.08
N ILE A 40 2.62 3.99 -3.32
CA ILE A 40 3.84 3.96 -2.53
C ILE A 40 4.95 4.60 -3.36
N THR A 41 5.64 5.57 -2.77
CA THR A 41 6.89 6.10 -3.30
C THR A 41 8.02 5.52 -2.46
N TRP A 42 8.90 4.80 -3.13
CA TRP A 42 10.05 4.12 -2.54
C TRP A 42 11.23 5.08 -2.37
N SER A 43 12.19 4.72 -1.52
CA SER A 43 13.39 5.52 -1.26
C SER A 43 14.25 5.74 -2.50
N ASN A 44 14.23 4.81 -3.46
CA ASN A 44 14.92 4.92 -4.74
C ASN A 44 14.17 5.81 -5.76
N GLY A 45 13.02 6.38 -5.39
CA GLY A 45 12.20 7.21 -6.26
C GLY A 45 11.17 6.45 -7.09
N ASP A 46 11.19 5.11 -7.08
CA ASP A 46 10.19 4.29 -7.75
C ASP A 46 8.81 4.47 -7.14
N LYS A 47 7.79 4.24 -7.96
CA LYS A 47 6.39 4.45 -7.57
C LYS A 47 5.55 3.26 -7.95
N ASP A 48 5.03 2.58 -6.95
CA ASP A 48 4.05 1.51 -7.13
C ASP A 48 2.63 1.99 -6.83
N VAL A 49 1.67 1.43 -7.57
CA VAL A 49 0.24 1.68 -7.36
C VAL A 49 -0.47 0.35 -7.11
N PHE A 50 -1.14 0.28 -5.96
CA PHE A 50 -2.00 -0.82 -5.54
C PHE A 50 -3.46 -0.35 -5.62
N LEU A 51 -4.36 -1.26 -5.98
CA LEU A 51 -5.78 -0.96 -6.19
C LEU A 51 -6.65 -1.96 -5.43
N GLY A 52 -7.85 -1.54 -5.06
CA GLY A 52 -8.87 -2.38 -4.44
C GLY A 52 -8.39 -3.01 -3.13
N ASN A 53 -8.47 -4.34 -3.06
CA ASN A 53 -8.19 -5.12 -1.85
C ASN A 53 -6.74 -4.93 -1.36
N ASP A 54 -5.77 -4.83 -2.27
CA ASP A 54 -4.37 -4.62 -1.89
C ASP A 54 -4.17 -3.27 -1.20
N ALA A 55 -4.79 -2.22 -1.76
CA ALA A 55 -4.73 -0.89 -1.16
C ALA A 55 -5.39 -0.88 0.24
N GLN A 56 -6.47 -1.62 0.41
CA GLN A 56 -7.17 -1.74 1.69
C GLN A 56 -6.36 -2.52 2.73
N ALA A 57 -5.70 -3.61 2.32
CA ALA A 57 -4.79 -4.38 3.18
C ALA A 57 -3.63 -3.51 3.69
N ILE A 58 -3.01 -2.71 2.81
CA ILE A 58 -1.94 -1.77 3.20
C ILE A 58 -2.47 -0.74 4.20
N ALA A 59 -3.65 -0.16 3.96
CA ALA A 59 -4.25 0.81 4.87
C ALA A 59 -4.58 0.20 6.25
N GLN A 60 -5.14 -1.01 6.28
CA GLN A 60 -5.45 -1.70 7.53
C GLN A 60 -4.19 -2.02 8.33
N LYS A 61 -3.14 -2.49 7.67
CA LYS A 61 -1.90 -2.85 8.38
C LYS A 61 -1.15 -1.62 8.89
N LEU A 62 -1.11 -0.52 8.14
CA LEU A 62 -0.53 0.73 8.62
C LEU A 62 -1.26 1.28 9.86
N ARG A 63 -2.57 1.08 9.97
CA ARG A 63 -3.32 1.45 11.18
C ARG A 63 -2.95 0.61 12.40
N GLN A 64 -2.53 -0.65 12.21
CA GLN A 64 -2.11 -1.54 13.30
C GLN A 64 -0.68 -1.28 13.78
N ILE A 65 0.15 -0.61 12.97
CA ILE A 65 1.55 -0.26 13.30
C ILE A 65 1.62 1.07 14.09
N LYS A 66 0.52 1.81 14.17
CA LYS A 66 0.41 3.09 14.88
C LYS A 66 0.20 2.86 16.38
#